data_AF-A0A7S2W189-F1
#
_entry.id   AF-A0A7S2W189-F1
#
_cell.length_a   1.000
_cell.length_b   1.000
_cell.length_c   1.000
_cell.angle_alpha   90.00
_cell.angle_beta   90.00
_cell.angle_gamma   90.00
#
_symmetry.space_group_name_H-M   'P 1'
#
loop_
_entity.id
_entity.type
_entity.pdbx_description
1 polymer ?
#
loop_
_entity_poly.entity_id
_entity_poly.type
_entity_poly.pdbx_seq_one_letter_code
_entity_poly.pdbx_strand_id
1 'polypeptide(L)'
;GCDPSSIGKCLSALEAWGGKMLVSEDERKKIRPEAIESLPHPIYCMASAWRVSELNVLLSHCNYRYPLKDENVYVIGKDGISLAASFHYPLHTSLISLRNRLSKLRETGSVDGFDDTSSEPPLARTIAVLLDYGFEPNERIESIDPFGDISSEINKMVGFTPLQILAAAVLDWKDLSEFAANDDAKKLSKTVVDRFKFYIETVAELLIRKGARITLESPPLSRPGRKICSPELPSESIPNSLHRSVRLSTCQSIERSLMKIDKNSYVIEFFGGEEKIKNIAKSWLRTSNRSVKGLGKILLHSNKSAISDSFSPGGSDTRSCAICWKSFGLVKNRKHLCRATARYVCEECSGRCVLERGEAFRVSDGQFSLAKVDLRKYLDFQDEKRKTQRKERLENANKTSATKRDENNSLKEEIFGRVGKSVRNYFLEEVETDNEINNNQTESLNSTLRQTQDAFHERGDKLNNLSEKTNALKDASTDFAKMAKELNEQQQGGFFW
;
A
#
# COMPACT_ATOMS: atom_id res chain seq x y z
N GLY A 1 28.87 3.13 -12.97
CA GLY A 1 28.17 4.40 -13.25
C GLY A 1 26.91 4.43 -12.44
N CYS A 2 26.68 5.49 -11.65
CA CYS A 2 25.42 5.64 -10.93
C CYS A 2 24.30 5.93 -11.92
N ASP A 3 23.22 5.15 -11.84
CA ASP A 3 21.97 5.41 -12.58
C ASP A 3 21.47 6.84 -12.25
N PRO A 4 21.22 7.70 -13.24
CA PRO A 4 20.65 9.03 -13.03
C PRO A 4 19.37 9.02 -12.20
N SER A 5 18.58 7.93 -12.27
CA SER A 5 17.40 7.77 -11.42
C SER A 5 17.76 7.65 -9.94
N SER A 6 18.89 7.02 -9.61
CA SER A 6 19.39 6.89 -8.23
C SER A 6 19.86 8.22 -7.65
N ILE A 7 20.47 9.10 -8.46
CA ILE A 7 20.87 10.45 -8.04
C ILE A 7 19.62 11.31 -7.77
N GLY A 8 18.63 11.29 -8.66
CA GLY A 8 17.35 11.98 -8.44
C GLY A 8 16.66 11.53 -7.15
N LYS A 9 16.72 10.22 -6.85
CA LYS A 9 16.15 9.63 -5.62
C LYS A 9 16.90 10.04 -4.35
N CYS A 10 18.24 10.09 -4.38
CA CYS A 10 19.04 10.64 -3.28
C CYS A 10 18.74 12.12 -3.06
N LEU A 11 18.56 12.90 -4.12
CA LEU A 11 18.18 14.31 -4.05
C LEU A 11 16.77 14.52 -3.49
N SER A 12 15.80 13.67 -3.83
CA SER A 12 14.45 13.73 -3.21
C SER A 12 14.47 13.35 -1.72
N ALA A 13 15.32 12.40 -1.31
CA ALA A 13 15.52 12.08 0.12
C ALA A 13 16.21 13.22 0.88
N LEU A 14 17.18 13.88 0.25
CA LEU A 14 17.82 15.12 0.73
C LEU A 14 16.83 16.27 0.87
N GLU A 15 15.98 16.47 -0.13
CA GLU A 15 14.92 17.49 -0.14
C GLU A 15 13.85 17.22 0.92
N ALA A 16 13.53 15.94 1.18
CA ALA A 16 12.68 15.53 2.30
C ALA A 16 13.25 15.92 3.69
N TRP A 17 14.56 16.14 3.79
CA TRP A 17 15.24 16.73 4.95
C TRP A 17 15.45 18.24 4.84
N GLY A 18 14.76 18.92 3.91
CA GLY A 18 14.95 20.36 3.66
C GLY A 18 16.34 20.70 3.10
N GLY A 19 16.98 19.75 2.40
CA GLY A 19 18.32 19.91 1.83
C GLY A 19 19.47 19.72 2.82
N LYS A 20 19.19 19.35 4.08
CA LYS A 20 20.22 19.17 5.12
C LYS A 20 20.54 17.68 5.31
N MET A 21 21.57 17.17 4.62
CA MET A 21 22.13 15.83 4.91
C MET A 21 23.02 15.82 6.15
N LEU A 22 23.59 16.98 6.47
CA LEU A 22 24.54 17.17 7.55
C LEU A 22 24.16 18.46 8.26
N VAL A 23 23.91 18.37 9.55
CA VAL A 23 24.03 19.54 10.43
C VAL A 23 25.46 20.07 10.24
N SER A 24 25.62 21.33 9.83
CA SER A 24 26.96 21.91 9.62
C SER A 24 27.77 21.81 10.91
N GLU A 25 29.10 21.73 10.86
CA GLU A 25 29.90 21.67 12.10
C GLU A 25 29.58 22.81 13.08
N ASP A 26 29.27 23.99 12.56
CA ASP A 26 28.88 25.15 13.36
C ASP A 26 27.48 25.03 13.95
N GLU A 27 26.54 24.39 13.25
CA GLU A 27 25.24 24.00 13.82
C GLU A 27 25.42 22.85 14.83
N ARG A 28 26.33 21.89 14.60
CA ARG A 28 26.62 20.79 15.53
C ARG A 28 27.26 21.26 16.83
N LYS A 29 28.08 22.32 16.79
CA LYS A 29 28.67 22.95 17.98
C LYS A 29 27.66 23.78 18.78
N LYS A 30 26.56 24.23 18.14
CA LYS A 30 25.49 25.04 18.76
C LYS A 30 24.33 24.19 19.27
N ILE A 31 24.04 23.08 18.61
CA ILE A 31 22.99 22.13 18.98
C ILE A 31 23.60 21.13 19.95
N ARG A 32 22.99 20.92 21.12
CA ARG A 32 23.46 19.86 22.04
C ARG A 32 23.56 18.53 21.26
N PRO A 33 24.57 17.68 21.50
CA PRO A 33 24.69 16.38 20.84
C PRO A 33 23.36 15.60 20.82
N GLU A 34 22.58 15.69 21.90
CA GLU A 34 21.25 15.06 22.05
C GLU A 34 20.18 15.59 21.08
N ALA A 35 20.30 16.81 20.58
CA ALA A 35 19.31 17.42 19.69
C ALA A 35 19.60 17.16 18.19
N ILE A 36 20.83 16.79 17.82
CA ILE A 36 21.17 16.35 16.45
C ILE A 36 20.60 14.94 16.17
N GLU A 37 20.44 14.11 17.21
CA GLU A 37 19.81 12.79 17.14
C GLU A 37 18.28 12.83 16.95
N SER A 38 17.66 14.02 16.98
CA SER A 38 16.19 14.18 16.95
C SER A 38 15.58 14.46 15.57
N LEU A 39 16.37 14.37 14.49
CA LEU A 39 15.81 14.58 13.15
C LEU A 39 14.76 13.49 12.82
N PRO A 40 13.59 13.88 12.28
CA PRO A 40 12.58 12.91 11.87
C PRO A 40 13.12 11.99 10.78
N HIS A 41 12.75 10.71 10.88
CA HIS A 41 13.00 9.76 9.81
C HIS A 41 12.35 10.23 8.49
N PRO A 42 12.99 10.11 7.31
CA PRO A 42 12.40 10.52 6.01
C PRO A 42 10.99 9.97 5.75
N ILE A 43 10.78 8.69 6.08
CA ILE A 43 9.47 8.03 5.97
C ILE A 43 8.41 8.75 6.82
N TYR A 44 8.74 9.21 8.03
CA TYR A 44 7.84 10.02 8.85
C TYR A 44 7.48 11.33 8.14
N CYS A 45 8.47 12.04 7.60
CA CYS A 45 8.25 13.32 6.90
C CYS A 45 7.32 13.16 5.70
N MET A 46 7.61 12.18 4.83
CA MET A 46 6.80 11.92 3.63
C MET A 46 5.40 11.45 3.98
N ALA A 47 5.25 10.63 5.02
CA ALA A 47 3.97 10.19 5.53
C ALA A 47 3.15 11.36 6.10
N SER A 48 3.74 12.24 6.91
CA SER A 48 3.08 13.45 7.45
C SER A 48 2.64 14.43 6.35
N ALA A 49 3.44 14.57 5.29
CA ALA A 49 3.15 15.46 4.18
C ALA A 49 2.18 14.87 3.13
N TRP A 50 1.85 13.57 3.22
CA TRP A 50 1.10 12.81 2.22
C TRP A 50 1.76 12.75 0.83
N ARG A 51 3.10 12.70 0.79
CA ARG A 51 3.91 12.59 -0.45
C ARG A 51 4.03 11.13 -0.89
N VAL A 52 2.97 10.63 -1.52
CA VAL A 52 2.77 9.20 -1.85
C VAL A 52 3.91 8.63 -2.70
N SER A 53 4.28 9.32 -3.78
CA SER A 53 5.26 8.83 -4.76
C SER A 53 6.64 8.69 -4.13
N GLU A 54 7.07 9.70 -3.40
CA GLU A 54 8.35 9.76 -2.70
C GLU A 54 8.39 8.75 -1.54
N LEU A 55 7.30 8.62 -0.79
CA LEU A 55 7.17 7.61 0.27
C LEU A 55 7.35 6.19 -0.28
N ASN A 56 6.69 5.87 -1.40
CA ASN A 56 6.79 4.55 -2.03
C ASN A 56 8.21 4.26 -2.51
N VAL A 57 8.90 5.27 -3.07
CA VAL A 57 10.30 5.17 -3.49
C VAL A 57 11.22 4.96 -2.30
N LEU A 58 11.06 5.71 -1.21
CA LEU A 58 11.89 5.54 -0.01
C LEU A 58 11.71 4.13 0.56
N LEU A 59 10.46 3.70 0.76
CA LEU A 59 10.16 2.38 1.30
C LEU A 59 10.68 1.24 0.42
N SER A 60 10.74 1.39 -0.91
CA SER A 60 11.31 0.36 -1.77
C SER A 60 12.82 0.16 -1.60
N HIS A 61 13.51 1.12 -0.97
CA HIS A 61 14.95 1.08 -0.70
C HIS A 61 15.30 0.94 0.79
N CYS A 62 14.32 1.03 1.69
CA CYS A 62 14.52 0.84 3.12
C CYS A 62 14.48 -0.64 3.54
N ASN A 63 15.14 -0.96 4.66
CA ASN A 63 15.06 -2.26 5.30
C ASN A 63 13.77 -2.41 6.13
N TYR A 64 12.63 -2.60 5.45
CA TYR A 64 11.31 -2.73 6.10
C TYR A 64 10.89 -4.18 6.40
N ARG A 65 11.69 -5.17 6.01
CA ARG A 65 11.39 -6.60 6.18
C ARG A 65 12.06 -7.13 7.44
N TYR A 66 11.34 -7.97 8.18
CA TYR A 66 11.90 -8.64 9.34
C TYR A 66 12.86 -9.78 8.95
N PRO A 67 13.91 -10.06 9.75
CA PRO A 67 14.35 -9.26 10.91
C PRO A 67 14.85 -7.88 10.44
N LEU A 68 14.44 -6.83 11.14
CA LEU A 68 14.87 -5.48 10.79
C LEU A 68 16.38 -5.42 11.03
N LYS A 69 17.13 -5.15 9.96
CA LYS A 69 18.57 -5.00 10.06
C LYS A 69 18.84 -3.71 10.82
N ASP A 70 19.57 -3.79 11.93
CA ASP A 70 20.14 -2.61 12.53
C ASP A 70 21.36 -2.21 11.68
N GLU A 71 21.25 -1.12 10.92
CA GLU A 71 22.39 -0.56 10.20
C GLU A 71 23.47 -0.05 11.18
N ASN A 72 23.11 0.17 12.45
CA ASN A 72 24.00 0.53 13.53
C ASN A 72 24.18 -0.63 14.51
N VAL A 73 25.02 -1.60 14.14
CA VAL A 73 25.47 -2.75 14.95
C VAL A 73 26.05 -2.38 16.34
N TYR A 74 26.18 -1.09 16.66
CA TYR A 74 26.70 -0.59 17.94
C TYR A 74 25.64 -0.17 18.98
N VAL A 75 24.34 -0.20 18.68
CA VAL A 75 23.30 0.07 19.71
C VAL A 75 22.78 -1.26 20.29
N ILE A 76 23.53 -1.78 21.26
CA ILE A 76 23.08 -2.87 22.14
C ILE A 76 21.73 -2.45 22.77
N GLY A 77 20.62 -3.07 22.38
CA GLY A 77 19.29 -2.83 22.99
C GLY A 77 18.11 -2.55 22.06
N LYS A 78 18.27 -2.60 20.73
CA LYS A 78 17.16 -2.43 19.75
C LYS A 78 16.47 -3.74 19.34
N ASP A 79 16.83 -4.86 19.94
CA ASP A 79 16.23 -6.16 19.65
C ASP A 79 14.71 -6.07 19.80
N GLY A 80 13.99 -6.32 18.71
CA GLY A 80 12.53 -6.44 18.72
C GLY A 80 11.73 -5.15 18.50
N ILE A 81 12.35 -4.00 18.20
CA ILE A 81 11.63 -2.79 17.79
C ILE A 81 10.64 -3.09 16.65
N SER A 82 9.47 -2.44 16.66
CA SER A 82 8.53 -2.61 15.57
C SER A 82 8.90 -1.79 14.33
N LEU A 83 8.38 -2.23 13.18
CA LEU A 83 8.52 -1.52 11.92
C LEU A 83 7.93 -0.10 11.99
N ALA A 84 6.81 0.06 12.69
CA ALA A 84 6.23 1.38 12.89
C ALA A 84 7.18 2.25 13.72
N ALA A 85 7.65 1.75 14.87
CA ALA A 85 8.54 2.48 15.75
C ALA A 85 9.87 2.86 15.09
N SER A 86 10.49 1.97 14.31
CA SER A 86 11.76 2.23 13.62
C SER A 86 11.67 3.40 12.62
N PHE A 87 10.46 3.74 12.18
CA PHE A 87 10.17 4.84 11.25
C PHE A 87 9.32 5.95 11.88
N HIS A 88 9.28 6.03 13.22
CA HIS A 88 8.51 7.01 13.99
C HIS A 88 6.99 6.98 13.70
N TYR A 89 6.41 5.78 13.63
CA TYR A 89 4.98 5.55 13.47
C TYR A 89 4.36 6.29 12.27
N PRO A 90 4.80 6.05 11.03
CA PRO A 90 4.37 6.85 9.88
C PRO A 90 2.89 6.69 9.54
N LEU A 91 2.31 5.52 9.83
CA LEU A 91 0.86 5.28 9.67
C LEU A 91 0.05 6.20 10.58
N HIS A 92 0.46 6.30 11.85
CA HIS A 92 -0.17 7.17 12.82
C HIS A 92 0.09 8.64 12.52
N THR A 93 1.33 8.98 12.17
CA THR A 93 1.74 10.34 11.84
C THR A 93 0.94 10.90 10.66
N SER A 94 0.66 10.09 9.64
CA SER A 94 -0.21 10.48 8.53
C SER A 94 -1.58 10.95 9.03
N LEU A 95 -2.13 10.31 10.07
CA LEU A 95 -3.42 10.64 10.68
C LEU A 95 -3.31 11.80 11.69
N ILE A 96 -2.20 11.91 12.42
CA ILE A 96 -1.91 13.07 13.28
C ILE A 96 -1.82 14.34 12.43
N SER A 97 -1.19 14.27 11.25
CA SER A 97 -1.11 15.40 10.33
C SER A 97 -2.49 15.86 9.84
N LEU A 98 -3.48 14.96 9.71
CA LEU A 98 -4.87 15.33 9.41
C LEU A 98 -5.44 16.19 10.55
N ARG A 99 -5.25 15.79 11.81
CA ARG A 99 -5.68 16.57 12.99
C ARG A 99 -5.01 17.95 13.03
N ASN A 100 -3.71 18.01 12.72
CA ASN A 100 -2.98 19.27 12.64
C ASN A 100 -3.55 20.19 11.54
N ARG A 101 -3.97 19.65 10.40
CA ARG A 101 -4.66 20.43 9.34
C ARG A 101 -6.03 20.93 9.81
N LEU A 102 -6.78 20.14 10.58
CA LEU A 102 -8.04 20.59 11.18
C LEU A 102 -7.84 21.73 12.19
N SER A 103 -6.79 21.65 13.02
CA SER A 103 -6.44 22.72 13.94
C SER A 103 -6.06 24.00 13.19
N LYS A 104 -5.28 23.88 12.10
CA LYS A 104 -4.97 25.03 11.23
C LYS A 104 -6.20 25.63 10.56
N LEU A 105 -7.11 24.79 10.07
CA LEU A 105 -8.39 25.23 9.50
C LEU A 105 -9.21 26.00 10.55
N ARG A 106 -9.24 25.53 11.80
CA ARG A 106 -9.89 26.23 12.92
C ARG A 106 -9.29 27.60 13.20
N GLU A 107 -7.97 27.70 13.21
CA GLU A 107 -7.24 28.91 13.58
C GLU A 107 -7.24 29.96 12.45
N THR A 108 -7.06 29.52 11.21
CA THR A 108 -6.80 30.40 10.06
C THR A 108 -7.95 30.48 9.06
N GLY A 109 -8.91 29.55 9.12
CA GLY A 109 -9.90 29.36 8.07
C GLY A 109 -9.34 28.80 6.76
N SER A 110 -8.02 28.54 6.69
CA SER A 110 -7.40 27.99 5.48
C SER A 110 -7.80 26.54 5.25
N VAL A 111 -8.23 26.26 4.03
CA VAL A 111 -8.58 24.92 3.55
C VAL A 111 -7.39 24.17 2.97
N ASP A 112 -6.18 24.74 3.08
CA ASP A 112 -4.95 24.20 2.52
C ASP A 112 -4.80 22.71 2.83
N GLY A 113 -4.74 21.92 1.76
CA GLY A 113 -4.53 20.48 1.83
C GLY A 113 -5.81 19.64 1.82
N PHE A 114 -6.99 20.26 1.73
CA PHE A 114 -8.24 19.62 1.34
C PHE A 114 -8.63 19.89 -0.13
N ASP A 115 -7.83 20.67 -0.86
CA ASP A 115 -8.14 21.13 -2.22
C ASP A 115 -7.87 20.11 -3.33
N ASP A 116 -7.25 18.97 -3.00
CA ASP A 116 -7.07 17.90 -3.99
C ASP A 116 -8.43 17.40 -4.45
N THR A 117 -8.73 17.47 -5.75
CA THR A 117 -9.98 17.01 -6.37
C THR A 117 -9.90 15.57 -6.89
N SER A 118 -8.79 14.89 -6.64
CA SER A 118 -8.59 13.50 -7.04
C SER A 118 -9.66 12.56 -6.46
N SER A 119 -9.92 11.49 -7.22
CA SER A 119 -10.87 10.43 -6.86
C SER A 119 -10.45 9.61 -5.63
N GLU A 120 -9.21 9.75 -5.18
CA GLU A 120 -8.69 9.08 -3.98
C GLU A 120 -7.83 10.06 -3.17
N PRO A 121 -8.18 10.32 -1.90
CA PRO A 121 -7.44 11.27 -1.06
C PRO A 121 -5.94 10.94 -0.99
N PRO A 122 -5.04 11.93 -1.02
CA PRO A 122 -3.60 11.74 -0.79
C PRO A 122 -3.33 10.95 0.49
N LEU A 123 -4.06 11.26 1.56
CA LEU A 123 -3.96 10.52 2.83
C LEU A 123 -4.28 9.02 2.65
N ALA A 124 -5.36 8.67 1.95
CA ALA A 124 -5.73 7.27 1.71
C ALA A 124 -4.64 6.55 0.91
N ARG A 125 -4.10 7.18 -0.14
CA ARG A 125 -2.99 6.64 -0.93
C ARG A 125 -1.71 6.44 -0.10
N THR A 126 -1.37 7.40 0.76
CA THR A 126 -0.24 7.30 1.70
C THR A 126 -0.42 6.13 2.67
N ILE A 127 -1.60 6.00 3.27
CA ILE A 127 -1.95 4.89 4.17
C ILE A 127 -1.89 3.55 3.43
N ALA A 128 -2.38 3.49 2.18
CA ALA A 128 -2.36 2.28 1.36
C ALA A 128 -0.93 1.80 1.11
N VAL A 129 -0.02 2.71 0.75
CA VAL A 129 1.41 2.42 0.60
C VAL A 129 1.96 1.84 1.90
N LEU A 130 1.78 2.51 3.04
CA LEU A 130 2.30 2.02 4.32
C LEU A 130 1.77 0.60 4.65
N LEU A 131 0.48 0.34 4.48
CA LEU A 131 -0.09 -0.99 4.72
C LEU A 131 0.46 -2.05 3.76
N ASP A 132 0.76 -1.68 2.51
CA ASP A 132 1.36 -2.55 1.51
C ASP A 132 2.84 -2.89 1.81
N TYR A 133 3.53 -2.03 2.56
CA TYR A 133 4.88 -2.29 3.10
C TYR A 133 4.87 -3.00 4.47
N GLY A 134 3.70 -3.43 4.94
CA GLY A 134 3.58 -4.32 6.11
C GLY A 134 3.51 -3.62 7.45
N PHE A 135 3.24 -2.32 7.48
CA PHE A 135 2.91 -1.60 8.70
C PHE A 135 1.59 -2.13 9.29
N GLU A 136 1.51 -2.22 10.62
CA GLU A 136 0.42 -2.89 11.31
C GLU A 136 -0.79 -1.96 11.50
N PRO A 137 -1.99 -2.30 10.98
CA PRO A 137 -3.17 -1.44 11.04
C PRO A 137 -3.76 -1.28 12.45
N ASN A 138 -3.36 -2.14 13.39
CA ASN A 138 -3.84 -2.16 14.77
C ASN A 138 -2.74 -1.88 15.79
N GLU A 139 -1.54 -1.49 15.36
CA GLU A 139 -0.43 -1.22 16.27
C GLU A 139 -0.71 0.04 17.08
N ARG A 140 -0.53 -0.05 18.41
CA ARG A 140 -0.62 1.09 19.31
C ARG A 140 0.72 1.83 19.35
N ILE A 141 0.67 3.16 19.40
CA ILE A 141 1.88 3.99 19.59
C ILE A 141 2.44 3.72 20.98
N GLU A 142 3.72 3.38 21.04
CA GLU A 142 4.50 3.44 22.27
C GLU A 142 5.29 4.75 22.32
N SER A 143 5.64 5.21 23.52
CA SER A 143 6.39 6.47 23.66
C SER A 143 7.70 6.38 22.86
N ILE A 144 7.99 7.41 22.08
CA ILE A 144 9.32 7.62 21.50
C ILE A 144 10.11 8.57 22.39
N ASP A 145 11.43 8.59 22.23
CA ASP A 145 12.32 9.44 23.01
C ASP A 145 11.84 10.89 22.98
N PRO A 146 11.79 11.59 24.14
CA PRO A 146 11.14 12.88 24.29
C PRO A 146 11.90 14.05 23.64
N PHE A 147 13.00 13.77 22.95
CA PHE A 147 13.84 14.79 22.34
C PHE A 147 13.29 15.17 20.97
N GLY A 148 12.87 16.44 20.82
CA GLY A 148 12.41 17.03 19.55
C GLY A 148 10.90 17.20 19.44
N ASP A 149 10.45 18.16 18.61
CA ASP A 149 9.04 18.54 18.47
C ASP A 149 8.14 17.36 18.05
N ILE A 150 8.66 16.46 17.22
CA ILE A 150 7.95 15.26 16.73
C ILE A 150 7.53 14.34 17.88
N SER A 151 8.40 14.18 18.87
CA SER A 151 8.13 13.34 20.04
C SER A 151 6.91 13.85 20.81
N SER A 152 6.75 15.17 20.92
CA SER A 152 5.64 15.77 21.65
C SER A 152 4.29 15.47 21.00
N GLU A 153 4.20 15.48 19.67
CA GLU A 153 2.95 15.20 18.94
C GLU A 153 2.61 13.72 18.98
N ILE A 154 3.58 12.83 18.74
CA ILE A 154 3.38 11.38 18.81
C ILE A 154 3.05 10.94 20.23
N ASN A 155 3.76 11.47 21.24
CA ASN A 155 3.61 11.03 22.63
C ASN A 155 2.24 11.42 23.22
N LYS A 156 1.58 12.48 22.72
CA LYS A 156 0.17 12.79 23.04
C LYS A 156 -0.79 11.65 22.63
N MET A 157 -0.40 10.84 21.65
CA MET A 157 -1.20 9.73 21.10
C MET A 157 -0.74 8.35 21.62
N VAL A 158 0.06 8.25 22.68
CA VAL A 158 0.48 6.95 23.23
C VAL A 158 -0.75 6.07 23.50
N GLY A 159 -0.65 4.83 23.06
CA GLY A 159 -1.70 3.83 23.17
C GLY A 159 -2.79 3.91 22.10
N PHE A 160 -2.81 4.91 21.22
CA PHE A 160 -3.80 4.97 20.15
C PHE A 160 -3.44 4.03 18.99
N THR A 161 -4.43 3.36 18.41
CA THR A 161 -4.32 2.71 17.10
C THR A 161 -4.54 3.74 15.98
N PRO A 162 -4.17 3.43 14.72
CA PRO A 162 -4.47 4.31 13.59
C PRO A 162 -5.96 4.66 13.49
N LEU A 163 -6.85 3.68 13.59
CA LEU A 163 -8.29 3.93 13.49
C LEU A 163 -8.82 4.81 14.63
N GLN A 164 -8.22 4.76 15.83
CA GLN A 164 -8.57 5.64 16.95
C GLN A 164 -8.09 7.09 16.73
N ILE A 165 -6.94 7.30 16.08
CA ILE A 165 -6.50 8.67 15.70
C ILE A 165 -7.43 9.26 14.63
N LEU A 166 -7.86 8.44 13.67
CA LEU A 166 -8.87 8.85 12.68
C LEU A 166 -10.21 9.22 13.36
N ALA A 167 -10.65 8.44 14.34
CA ALA A 167 -11.84 8.75 15.15
C ALA A 167 -11.66 10.06 15.93
N ALA A 168 -10.48 10.32 16.50
CA ALA A 168 -10.19 11.59 17.15
C ALA A 168 -10.29 12.78 16.19
N ALA A 169 -9.82 12.64 14.94
CA ALA A 169 -9.97 13.67 13.91
C ALA A 169 -11.46 13.98 13.62
N VAL A 170 -12.34 12.97 13.66
CA VAL A 170 -13.79 13.17 13.53
C VAL A 170 -14.38 13.97 14.70
N LEU A 171 -13.88 13.75 15.92
CA LEU A 171 -14.32 14.54 17.08
C LEU A 171 -13.80 15.97 17.01
N ASP A 172 -12.54 16.18 16.61
CA ASP A 172 -12.01 17.53 16.37
C ASP A 172 -12.85 18.28 15.32
N TRP A 173 -13.30 17.57 14.28
CA TRP A 173 -14.19 18.12 13.27
C TRP A 173 -15.57 18.48 13.83
N LYS A 174 -16.14 17.64 14.70
CA LYS A 174 -17.41 17.94 15.37
C LYS A 174 -17.31 19.27 16.12
N ASP A 175 -16.29 19.41 16.96
CA ASP A 175 -16.05 20.61 17.75
C ASP A 175 -15.84 21.84 16.85
N LEU A 176 -15.11 21.67 15.75
CA LEU A 176 -14.93 22.72 14.74
C LEU A 176 -16.25 23.12 14.06
N SER A 177 -17.08 22.16 13.69
CA SER A 177 -18.36 22.39 13.02
C SER A 177 -19.37 23.09 13.93
N GLU A 178 -19.40 22.73 15.22
CA GLU A 178 -20.22 23.40 16.24
C GLU A 178 -19.71 24.82 16.51
N PHE A 179 -18.39 25.03 16.54
CA PHE A 179 -17.79 26.36 16.65
C PHE A 179 -18.15 27.25 15.45
N ALA A 180 -18.03 26.72 14.22
CA ALA A 180 -18.34 27.44 12.99
C ALA A 180 -19.83 27.74 12.81
N ALA A 181 -20.73 26.91 13.37
CA ALA A 181 -22.17 27.17 13.34
C ALA A 181 -22.59 28.39 14.17
N ASN A 182 -21.77 28.77 15.15
CA ASN A 182 -22.02 29.92 16.02
C ASN A 182 -21.38 31.22 15.51
N ASP A 183 -20.59 31.17 14.44
CA ASP A 183 -19.86 32.31 13.87
C ASP A 183 -20.11 32.38 12.36
N ASP A 184 -21.07 33.22 11.93
CA ASP A 184 -21.49 33.35 10.53
C ASP A 184 -20.34 33.66 9.57
N ALA A 185 -19.30 34.37 10.06
CA ALA A 185 -18.11 34.70 9.27
C ALA A 185 -17.18 33.50 9.04
N LYS A 186 -17.34 32.41 9.79
CA LYS A 186 -16.51 31.19 9.74
C LYS A 186 -17.28 29.96 9.31
N LYS A 187 -18.48 30.12 8.75
CA LYS A 187 -19.26 29.00 8.25
C LYS A 187 -18.46 28.24 7.21
N LEU A 188 -18.14 26.98 7.54
CA LEU A 188 -17.42 26.10 6.63
C LEU A 188 -18.25 25.88 5.37
N SER A 189 -17.59 25.97 4.21
CA SER A 189 -18.27 25.68 2.95
C SER A 189 -18.70 24.21 2.91
N LYS A 190 -19.85 23.94 2.30
CA LYS A 190 -20.35 22.57 2.11
C LYS A 190 -19.30 21.67 1.45
N THR A 191 -18.54 22.21 0.50
CA THR A 191 -17.45 21.51 -0.20
C THR A 191 -16.38 20.99 0.77
N VAL A 192 -15.98 21.78 1.77
CA VAL A 192 -14.96 21.34 2.76
C VAL A 192 -15.52 20.24 3.65
N VAL A 193 -16.78 20.36 4.07
CA VAL A 193 -17.47 19.34 4.87
C VAL A 193 -17.55 18.01 4.11
N ASP A 194 -18.02 18.05 2.87
CA ASP A 194 -18.16 16.88 2.01
C ASP A 194 -16.79 16.24 1.74
N ARG A 195 -15.75 17.06 1.52
CA ARG A 195 -14.39 16.56 1.28
C ARG A 195 -13.77 15.93 2.53
N PHE A 196 -13.96 16.53 3.70
CA PHE A 196 -13.50 15.93 4.96
C PHE A 196 -14.18 14.58 5.21
N LYS A 197 -15.51 14.52 5.05
CA LYS A 197 -16.26 13.26 5.16
C LYS A 197 -15.71 12.19 4.20
N PHE A 198 -15.47 12.58 2.95
CA PHE A 198 -14.86 11.69 1.95
C PHE A 198 -13.47 11.16 2.36
N TYR A 199 -12.60 12.00 2.94
CA TYR A 199 -11.31 11.58 3.47
C TYR A 199 -11.46 10.55 4.58
N ILE A 200 -12.30 10.85 5.57
CA ILE A 200 -12.52 9.97 6.72
C ILE A 200 -13.08 8.62 6.28
N GLU A 201 -14.12 8.62 5.46
CA GLU A 201 -14.78 7.40 4.99
C GLU A 201 -13.81 6.51 4.20
N THR A 202 -13.07 7.10 3.25
CA THR A 202 -12.12 6.35 2.40
C THR A 202 -10.98 5.75 3.22
N VAL A 203 -10.43 6.50 4.18
CA VAL A 203 -9.32 6.03 5.03
C VAL A 203 -9.79 4.98 6.03
N ALA A 204 -10.97 5.14 6.63
CA ALA A 204 -11.56 4.16 7.53
C ALA A 204 -11.82 2.83 6.80
N GLU A 205 -12.46 2.91 5.63
CA GLU A 205 -12.72 1.76 4.77
C GLU A 205 -11.43 1.02 4.41
N LEU A 206 -10.39 1.75 3.98
CA LEU A 206 -9.08 1.18 3.65
C LEU A 206 -8.44 0.47 4.85
N LEU A 207 -8.40 1.12 6.02
CA LEU A 207 -7.85 0.53 7.24
C LEU A 207 -8.59 -0.75 7.63
N ILE A 208 -9.92 -0.75 7.62
CA ILE A 208 -10.74 -1.91 7.99
C ILE A 208 -10.58 -3.03 6.95
N ARG A 209 -10.53 -2.72 5.65
CA ARG A 209 -10.23 -3.68 4.57
C ARG A 209 -8.86 -4.33 4.71
N LYS A 210 -7.94 -3.69 5.44
CA LYS A 210 -6.59 -4.18 5.72
C LYS A 210 -6.44 -4.76 7.12
N GLY A 211 -7.54 -4.88 7.86
CA GLY A 211 -7.59 -5.59 9.14
C GLY A 211 -7.70 -4.71 10.39
N ALA A 212 -7.82 -3.38 10.25
CA ALA A 212 -8.10 -2.52 11.40
C ALA A 212 -9.45 -2.91 12.05
N ARG A 213 -9.47 -2.96 13.38
CA ARG A 213 -10.65 -3.36 14.16
C ARG A 213 -11.43 -2.15 14.64
N ILE A 214 -12.75 -2.25 14.60
CA ILE A 214 -13.66 -1.23 15.16
C ILE A 214 -13.91 -1.48 16.65
N THR A 215 -14.03 -2.75 17.05
CA THR A 215 -14.18 -3.15 18.45
C THR A 215 -12.82 -3.12 19.15
N LEU A 216 -12.43 -1.91 19.60
CA LEU A 216 -11.20 -1.65 20.32
C LEU A 216 -11.50 -1.09 21.71
N GLU A 217 -10.69 -1.51 22.68
CA GLU A 217 -10.66 -0.86 23.99
C GLU A 217 -10.12 0.58 23.87
N SER A 218 -10.56 1.44 24.80
CA SER A 218 -10.04 2.80 24.93
C SER A 218 -8.51 2.80 24.96
N PRO A 219 -7.85 3.78 24.32
CA PRO A 219 -6.40 3.88 24.28
C PRO A 219 -5.81 3.89 25.71
N PRO A 220 -5.01 2.88 26.11
CA PRO A 220 -4.36 2.88 27.41
C PRO A 220 -3.22 3.89 27.45
N LEU A 221 -2.83 4.36 28.64
CA LEU A 221 -1.70 5.30 28.82
C LEU A 221 -0.33 4.62 28.68
N SER A 222 -0.27 3.32 28.92
CA SER A 222 0.92 2.51 28.75
C SER A 222 0.54 1.07 28.42
N ARG A 223 1.51 0.32 27.90
CA ARG A 223 1.37 -1.11 27.72
C ARG A 223 1.33 -1.82 29.09
N PRO A 224 0.51 -2.88 29.27
CA PRO A 224 0.45 -3.62 30.52
C PRO A 224 1.84 -4.06 31.01
N GLY A 225 2.13 -3.81 32.29
CA GLY A 225 3.41 -4.16 32.90
C GLY A 225 4.56 -3.19 32.62
N ARG A 226 4.36 -2.15 31.80
CA ARG A 226 5.34 -1.07 31.62
C ARG A 226 4.97 0.13 32.47
N LYS A 227 5.99 0.79 33.03
CA LYS A 227 5.82 2.07 33.72
C LYS A 227 5.21 3.07 32.75
N ILE A 228 4.27 3.86 33.25
CA ILE A 228 3.78 5.01 32.51
C ILE A 228 4.97 5.94 32.38
N CYS A 229 5.43 6.21 31.15
CA CYS A 229 6.28 7.36 30.88
C CYS A 229 5.38 8.58 31.05
N SER A 230 5.11 8.95 32.30
CA SER A 230 4.46 10.21 32.59
C SER A 230 5.39 11.26 31.98
N PRO A 231 4.90 12.16 31.13
CA PRO A 231 5.59 13.41 30.90
C PRO A 231 5.47 14.20 32.20
N GLU A 232 6.18 13.78 33.23
CA GLU A 232 6.57 14.68 34.30
C GLU A 232 7.46 15.70 33.60
N LEU A 233 6.81 16.77 33.11
CA LEU A 233 7.45 18.06 32.92
C LEU A 233 8.36 18.22 34.13
N PRO A 234 9.68 18.40 33.95
CA PRO A 234 10.55 18.74 35.06
C PRO A 234 9.95 19.97 35.74
N SER A 235 9.22 19.74 36.83
CA SER A 235 8.70 20.80 37.67
C SER A 235 9.92 21.31 38.39
N GLU A 236 10.55 22.33 37.80
CA GLU A 236 11.44 23.32 38.40
C GLU A 236 12.58 23.72 37.43
N SER A 237 12.56 24.99 37.04
CA SER A 237 13.73 25.80 36.64
C SER A 237 14.32 25.70 35.22
N ILE A 238 13.53 25.52 34.16
CA ILE A 238 14.02 25.90 32.82
C ILE A 238 13.88 27.43 32.65
N PRO A 239 14.98 28.20 32.44
CA PRO A 239 14.91 29.65 32.34
C PRO A 239 14.10 30.10 31.10
N ASN A 240 13.19 31.04 31.34
CA ASN A 240 12.22 31.61 30.38
C ASN A 240 12.79 32.26 29.10
N SER A 241 14.12 32.28 28.89
CA SER A 241 14.77 33.09 27.85
C SER A 241 14.97 32.39 26.49
N LEU A 242 14.60 31.12 26.32
CA LEU A 242 14.80 30.38 25.06
C LEU A 242 13.52 29.83 24.40
N HIS A 243 12.32 30.16 24.91
CA HIS A 243 11.06 29.86 24.24
C HIS A 243 10.78 30.81 23.06
N ARG A 244 11.65 30.77 22.04
CA ARG A 244 11.38 31.43 20.77
C ARG A 244 10.39 30.58 19.96
N SER A 245 9.10 30.82 20.21
CA SER A 245 8.03 30.80 19.19
C SER A 245 7.90 29.53 18.30
N VAL A 246 7.92 28.33 18.87
CA VAL A 246 7.18 27.23 18.25
C VAL A 246 5.82 27.18 18.94
N ARG A 247 4.81 27.79 18.32
CA ARG A 247 3.41 27.56 18.68
C ARG A 247 3.12 26.10 18.34
N LEU A 248 3.48 25.19 19.25
CA LEU A 248 3.13 23.79 19.15
C LEU A 248 1.62 23.72 18.99
N SER A 249 1.20 23.04 17.92
CA SER A 249 -0.20 22.81 17.57
C SER A 249 -1.00 22.46 18.81
N THR A 250 -1.99 23.28 19.15
CA THR A 250 -2.88 23.10 20.31
C THR A 250 -3.93 22.04 20.01
N CYS A 251 -3.49 20.86 19.54
CA CYS A 251 -4.38 19.70 19.45
C CYS A 251 -5.00 19.49 20.83
N GLN A 252 -6.32 19.62 20.90
CA GLN A 252 -7.06 19.46 22.14
C GLN A 252 -6.81 18.07 22.72
N SER A 253 -6.77 18.00 24.05
CA SER A 253 -6.67 16.73 24.76
C SER A 253 -7.84 15.83 24.37
N ILE A 254 -7.56 14.66 23.79
CA ILE A 254 -8.60 13.71 23.40
C ILE A 254 -9.08 12.96 24.65
N GLU A 255 -10.39 12.98 24.89
CA GLU A 255 -10.99 12.13 25.90
C GLU A 255 -10.93 10.65 25.45
N ARG A 256 -10.03 9.86 26.06
CA ARG A 256 -9.77 8.45 25.69
C ARG A 256 -11.00 7.54 25.87
N SER A 257 -11.96 7.92 26.71
CA SER A 257 -13.23 7.21 26.92
C SER A 257 -14.08 7.19 25.63
N LEU A 258 -14.07 8.28 24.84
CA LEU A 258 -14.84 8.47 23.61
C LEU A 258 -14.27 7.68 22.41
N MET A 259 -13.08 7.10 22.57
CA MET A 259 -12.36 6.33 21.55
C MET A 259 -12.78 4.86 21.47
N LYS A 260 -13.90 4.49 22.11
CA LYS A 260 -14.60 3.22 21.87
C LYS A 260 -15.47 3.37 20.62
N ILE A 261 -14.85 3.15 19.46
CA ILE A 261 -15.42 3.48 18.14
C ILE A 261 -16.77 2.77 17.92
N ASP A 262 -16.86 1.50 18.30
CA ASP A 262 -18.09 0.69 18.18
C ASP A 262 -19.27 1.19 19.01
N LYS A 263 -19.02 2.09 19.98
CA LYS A 263 -20.04 2.71 20.83
C LYS A 263 -20.30 4.18 20.48
N ASN A 264 -19.59 4.73 19.50
CA ASN A 264 -19.68 6.13 19.11
C ASN A 264 -20.40 6.25 17.75
N SER A 265 -21.72 6.43 17.79
CA SER A 265 -22.56 6.50 16.58
C SER A 265 -22.15 7.62 15.62
N TYR A 266 -21.69 8.76 16.16
CA TYR A 266 -21.22 9.88 15.35
C TYR A 266 -19.97 9.51 14.53
N VAL A 267 -18.99 8.85 15.16
CA VAL A 267 -17.79 8.37 14.47
C VAL A 267 -18.14 7.29 13.43
N ILE A 268 -19.02 6.36 13.79
CA ILE A 268 -19.48 5.29 12.88
C ILE A 268 -20.18 5.86 11.64
N GLU A 269 -20.99 6.90 11.80
CA GLU A 269 -21.64 7.57 10.68
C GLU A 269 -20.61 8.21 9.72
N PHE A 270 -19.59 8.87 10.28
CA PHE A 270 -18.48 9.43 9.48
C PHE A 270 -17.63 8.37 8.77
N PHE A 271 -17.56 7.16 9.33
CA PHE A 271 -16.86 6.03 8.71
C PHE A 271 -17.71 5.34 7.61
N GLY A 272 -18.86 5.91 7.24
CA GLY A 272 -19.74 5.42 6.19
C GLY A 272 -20.93 4.58 6.68
N GLY A 273 -21.20 4.61 7.99
CA GLY A 273 -22.35 3.94 8.61
C GLY A 273 -22.07 2.51 9.07
N GLU A 274 -22.87 2.05 10.04
CA GLU A 274 -22.66 0.78 10.74
C GLU A 274 -22.70 -0.44 9.79
N GLU A 275 -23.63 -0.45 8.84
CA GLU A 275 -23.80 -1.56 7.89
C GLU A 275 -22.58 -1.71 6.98
N LYS A 276 -22.13 -0.61 6.36
CA LYS A 276 -20.97 -0.58 5.48
C LYS A 276 -19.73 -1.08 6.22
N ILE A 277 -19.47 -0.55 7.41
CA ILE A 277 -18.35 -0.93 8.26
C ILE A 277 -18.40 -2.41 8.64
N LYS A 278 -19.55 -2.92 9.08
CA LYS A 278 -19.73 -4.35 9.39
C LYS A 278 -19.50 -5.23 8.17
N ASN A 279 -19.97 -4.82 6.99
CA ASN A 279 -19.79 -5.56 5.75
C ASN A 279 -18.32 -5.61 5.33
N ILE A 280 -17.59 -4.50 5.44
CA ILE A 280 -16.16 -4.45 5.16
C ILE A 280 -15.38 -5.30 6.17
N ALA A 281 -15.66 -5.17 7.46
CA ALA A 281 -15.00 -5.97 8.51
C ALA A 281 -15.27 -7.47 8.34
N LYS A 282 -16.52 -7.85 8.01
CA LYS A 282 -16.88 -9.23 7.66
C LYS A 282 -16.14 -9.69 6.42
N SER A 283 -15.99 -8.87 5.39
CA SER A 283 -15.25 -9.21 4.17
C SER A 283 -13.79 -9.54 4.48
N TRP A 284 -13.13 -8.75 5.33
CA TRP A 284 -11.79 -9.11 5.84
C TRP A 284 -11.84 -10.49 6.50
N LEU A 285 -12.65 -10.69 7.53
CA LEU A 285 -12.73 -11.96 8.28
C LEU A 285 -13.09 -13.18 7.42
N ARG A 286 -13.98 -13.00 6.44
CA ARG A 286 -14.47 -14.03 5.51
C ARG A 286 -13.56 -14.26 4.31
N THR A 287 -12.59 -13.38 4.06
CA THR A 287 -11.64 -13.57 2.94
C THR A 287 -11.08 -14.99 3.03
N SER A 288 -11.53 -15.84 2.12
CA SER A 288 -11.35 -17.31 2.11
C SER A 288 -9.88 -17.69 2.15
N ASN A 289 -9.04 -16.82 1.60
CA ASN A 289 -7.60 -16.91 1.67
C ASN A 289 -7.11 -16.37 3.03
N ARG A 290 -7.30 -17.16 4.10
CA ARG A 290 -6.57 -16.99 5.37
C ARG A 290 -5.07 -17.27 5.21
N SER A 291 -4.70 -17.86 4.09
CA SER A 291 -3.36 -18.19 3.71
C SER A 291 -2.97 -17.48 2.41
N VAL A 292 -1.69 -17.11 2.28
CA VAL A 292 -1.10 -16.57 1.05
C VAL A 292 0.18 -17.32 0.72
N LYS A 293 0.43 -17.61 -0.56
CA LYS A 293 1.68 -18.26 -0.98
C LYS A 293 2.86 -17.32 -0.73
N GLY A 294 3.81 -17.76 0.07
CA GLY A 294 5.08 -17.08 0.31
C GLY A 294 6.00 -17.19 -0.90
N LEU A 295 6.80 -16.14 -1.11
CA LEU A 295 7.82 -16.08 -2.17
C LEU A 295 9.25 -16.19 -1.62
N GLY A 296 9.42 -16.52 -0.34
CA GLY A 296 10.72 -16.53 0.35
C GLY A 296 11.34 -15.13 0.59
N LYS A 297 10.60 -14.06 0.30
CA LYS A 297 11.07 -12.69 0.56
C LYS A 297 10.83 -12.23 2.01
N ILE A 298 9.96 -12.91 2.75
CA ILE A 298 9.75 -12.67 4.18
C ILE A 298 10.48 -13.81 4.88
N LEU A 299 11.42 -13.50 5.78
CA LEU A 299 12.06 -14.54 6.56
C LEU A 299 11.07 -15.08 7.58
N LEU A 300 10.71 -16.36 7.46
CA LEU A 300 9.82 -17.03 8.40
C LEU A 300 10.64 -17.89 9.36
N HIS A 301 10.60 -17.56 10.65
CA HIS A 301 11.29 -18.29 11.68
C HIS A 301 10.63 -19.66 11.93
N SER A 302 11.33 -20.74 11.58
CA SER A 302 10.92 -22.12 11.90
C SER A 302 11.04 -22.41 13.39
N ASN A 303 12.09 -21.88 14.04
CA ASN A 303 12.32 -22.06 15.46
C ASN A 303 11.18 -21.43 16.28
N LYS A 304 10.64 -22.19 17.23
CA LYS A 304 9.53 -21.77 18.11
C LYS A 304 10.00 -20.77 19.19
N SER A 305 11.31 -20.55 19.33
CA SER A 305 11.84 -19.54 20.24
C SER A 305 11.43 -18.15 19.76
N ALA A 306 10.63 -17.46 20.57
CA ALA A 306 10.37 -16.04 20.39
C ALA A 306 11.64 -15.23 20.64
N ILE A 307 11.67 -13.99 20.14
CA ILE A 307 12.65 -13.02 20.68
C ILE A 307 12.36 -12.81 22.17
N SER A 308 13.40 -12.49 22.93
CA SER A 308 13.28 -12.11 24.33
C SER A 308 12.30 -10.94 24.50
N ASP A 309 11.73 -10.83 25.69
CA ASP A 309 10.98 -9.64 26.06
C ASP A 309 11.89 -8.42 25.89
N SER A 310 11.37 -7.40 25.21
CA SER A 310 12.13 -6.21 24.84
C SER A 310 11.32 -4.97 25.18
N PHE A 311 11.93 -4.06 25.94
CA PHE A 311 11.35 -2.77 26.30
C PHE A 311 11.39 -1.75 25.16
N SER A 312 11.99 -2.08 24.01
CA SER A 312 11.97 -1.19 22.85
C SER A 312 10.53 -0.92 22.40
N PRO A 313 10.27 0.23 21.76
CA PRO A 313 8.95 0.56 21.21
C PRO A 313 8.42 -0.51 20.24
N GLY A 314 7.23 -1.05 20.52
CA GLY A 314 6.64 -2.15 19.76
C GLY A 314 7.32 -3.52 19.97
N GLY A 315 8.18 -3.63 21.00
CA GLY A 315 8.90 -4.83 21.41
C GLY A 315 8.02 -6.04 21.73
N SER A 316 8.62 -7.22 21.87
CA SER A 316 7.92 -8.41 22.37
C SER A 316 7.68 -8.31 23.89
N ASP A 317 6.57 -8.87 24.36
CA ASP A 317 6.25 -8.98 25.80
C ASP A 317 5.47 -10.28 26.01
N THR A 318 5.94 -11.14 26.92
CA THR A 318 5.28 -12.40 27.27
C THR A 318 3.90 -12.21 27.89
N ARG A 319 3.57 -11.01 28.39
CA ARG A 319 2.34 -10.69 29.11
C ARG A 319 1.27 -10.02 28.23
N SER A 320 1.64 -9.42 27.11
CA SER A 320 0.71 -8.65 26.28
C SER A 320 1.05 -8.65 24.79
N CYS A 321 0.03 -8.55 23.94
CA CYS A 321 0.22 -8.50 22.48
C CYS A 321 1.06 -7.29 22.05
N ALA A 322 2.10 -7.52 21.24
CA ALA A 322 2.98 -6.48 20.72
C ALA A 322 2.32 -5.44 19.81
N ILE A 323 1.13 -5.74 19.29
CA ILE A 323 0.39 -4.86 18.37
C ILE A 323 -0.67 -4.07 19.13
N CYS A 324 -1.64 -4.76 19.75
CA CYS A 324 -2.80 -4.11 20.35
C CYS A 324 -2.76 -3.99 21.89
N TRP A 325 -1.71 -4.50 22.52
CA TRP A 325 -1.48 -4.48 23.98
C TRP A 325 -2.53 -5.21 24.83
N LYS A 326 -3.41 -6.02 24.23
CA LYS A 326 -4.27 -6.93 24.99
C LYS A 326 -3.42 -7.90 25.81
N SER A 327 -3.66 -7.98 27.11
CA SER A 327 -3.01 -8.94 28.00
C SER A 327 -3.35 -10.37 27.59
N PHE A 328 -2.35 -11.25 27.64
CA PHE A 328 -2.54 -12.67 27.39
C PHE A 328 -3.16 -13.35 28.62
N GLY A 329 -4.11 -14.24 28.36
CA GLY A 329 -4.75 -15.07 29.38
C GLY A 329 -4.61 -16.56 29.09
N LEU A 330 -4.91 -17.39 30.08
CA LEU A 330 -4.92 -18.85 29.93
C LEU A 330 -6.03 -19.33 28.99
N VAL A 331 -7.23 -18.72 29.09
CA VAL A 331 -8.43 -19.17 28.38
C VAL A 331 -8.75 -18.27 27.18
N LYS A 332 -8.85 -16.95 27.42
CA LYS A 332 -9.12 -15.92 26.40
C LYS A 332 -7.82 -15.17 26.07
N ASN A 333 -7.71 -14.68 24.83
CA ASN A 333 -6.53 -13.98 24.32
C ASN A 333 -5.25 -14.80 24.52
N ARG A 334 -5.20 -16.00 23.92
CA ARG A 334 -4.01 -16.85 24.01
C ARG A 334 -2.83 -16.18 23.31
N LYS A 335 -1.65 -16.48 23.83
CA LYS A 335 -0.37 -16.00 23.27
C LYS A 335 -0.01 -16.81 22.03
N HIS A 336 0.24 -16.13 20.92
CA HIS A 336 0.75 -16.71 19.67
C HIS A 336 2.06 -16.03 19.27
N LEU A 337 2.77 -16.65 18.33
CA LEU A 337 4.01 -16.12 17.76
C LEU A 337 3.79 -15.76 16.29
N CYS A 338 4.08 -14.52 15.91
CA CYS A 338 4.18 -14.14 14.51
C CYS A 338 5.51 -14.66 13.95
N ARG A 339 5.48 -15.53 12.95
CA ARG A 339 6.69 -16.17 12.41
C ARG A 339 7.57 -15.25 11.57
N ALA A 340 7.03 -14.14 11.10
CA ALA A 340 7.82 -13.12 10.41
C ALA A 340 8.58 -12.22 11.38
N THR A 341 7.93 -11.77 12.47
CA THR A 341 8.52 -10.79 13.40
C THR A 341 9.10 -11.40 14.67
N ALA A 342 8.81 -12.67 14.94
CA ALA A 342 9.11 -13.40 16.18
C ALA A 342 8.58 -12.73 17.47
N ARG A 343 7.63 -11.80 17.36
CA ARG A 343 6.95 -11.13 18.50
C ARG A 343 5.71 -11.88 18.96
N TYR A 344 5.38 -11.76 20.25
CA TYR A 344 4.13 -12.28 20.79
C TYR A 344 2.91 -11.46 20.35
N VAL A 345 1.91 -12.15 19.82
CA VAL A 345 0.69 -11.56 19.25
C VAL A 345 -0.56 -12.32 19.69
N CYS A 346 -1.71 -11.67 19.76
CA CYS A 346 -2.98 -12.34 20.02
C CYS A 346 -3.57 -12.91 18.72
N GLU A 347 -4.57 -13.79 18.86
CA GLU A 347 -5.25 -14.41 17.71
C GLU A 347 -5.85 -13.36 16.76
N GLU A 348 -6.46 -12.32 17.30
CA GLU A 348 -7.08 -11.25 16.51
C GLU A 348 -6.09 -10.44 15.67
N CYS A 349 -4.82 -10.35 16.07
CA CYS A 349 -3.78 -9.65 15.30
C CYS A 349 -2.96 -10.61 14.41
N SER A 350 -3.26 -11.91 14.44
CA SER A 350 -2.44 -12.93 13.77
C SER A 350 -3.26 -14.09 13.23
N GLY A 351 -4.51 -13.85 12.83
CA GLY A 351 -5.43 -14.88 12.33
C GLY A 351 -5.09 -15.42 10.93
N ARG A 352 -3.93 -15.07 10.39
CA ARG A 352 -3.52 -15.31 9.00
C ARG A 352 -2.20 -16.07 8.91
N CYS A 353 -1.98 -16.71 7.76
CA CYS A 353 -0.79 -17.50 7.51
C CYS A 353 -0.13 -17.17 6.17
N VAL A 354 1.19 -17.38 6.08
CA VAL A 354 1.94 -17.47 4.84
C VAL A 354 2.29 -18.94 4.60
N LEU A 355 2.04 -19.45 3.40
CA LEU A 355 2.37 -20.81 2.99
C LEU A 355 3.74 -20.84 2.35
N GLU A 356 4.70 -21.51 2.98
CA GLU A 356 6.04 -21.66 2.44
C GLU A 356 6.45 -23.13 2.52
N ARG A 357 6.90 -23.71 1.39
CA ARG A 357 7.32 -25.12 1.29
C ARG A 357 6.25 -26.13 1.77
N GLY A 358 4.97 -25.81 1.58
CA GLY A 358 3.85 -26.66 2.00
C GLY A 358 3.42 -26.47 3.45
N GLU A 359 4.17 -25.70 4.25
CA GLU A 359 3.85 -25.41 5.65
C GLU A 359 3.16 -24.05 5.80
N ALA A 360 2.23 -23.96 6.76
CA ALA A 360 1.52 -22.73 7.07
C ALA A 360 2.13 -22.03 8.30
N PHE A 361 2.70 -20.85 8.09
CA PHE A 361 3.31 -20.05 9.13
C PHE A 361 2.38 -18.91 9.52
N ARG A 362 1.99 -18.86 10.81
CA ARG A 362 1.19 -17.76 11.35
C ARG A 362 1.94 -16.44 11.28
N VAL A 363 1.29 -15.39 10.79
CA VAL A 363 1.85 -14.04 10.71
C VAL A 363 0.84 -13.00 11.19
N SER A 364 1.31 -11.79 11.49
CA SER A 364 0.47 -10.65 11.80
C SER A 364 -0.22 -10.06 10.56
N ASP A 365 -1.25 -9.23 10.75
CA ASP A 365 -2.05 -8.65 9.66
C ASP A 365 -1.21 -7.78 8.69
N GLY A 366 -0.28 -6.99 9.22
CA GLY A 366 0.67 -6.21 8.41
C GLY A 366 1.56 -7.10 7.55
N GLN A 367 2.18 -8.11 8.16
CA GLN A 367 3.06 -9.05 7.44
C GLN A 367 2.31 -9.91 6.42
N PHE A 368 1.06 -10.27 6.71
CA PHE A 368 0.18 -10.93 5.74
C PHE A 368 -0.13 -10.03 4.53
N SER A 369 -0.40 -8.74 4.78
CA SER A 369 -0.64 -7.75 3.72
C SER A 369 0.59 -7.58 2.82
N LEU A 370 1.77 -7.48 3.41
CA LEU A 370 3.04 -7.44 2.67
C LEU A 370 3.23 -8.69 1.79
N ALA A 371 2.99 -9.89 2.34
CA ALA A 371 3.09 -11.14 1.59
C ALA A 371 2.14 -11.18 0.37
N LYS A 372 0.92 -10.64 0.52
CA LYS A 372 -0.05 -10.53 -0.59
C LYS A 372 0.43 -9.59 -1.69
N VAL A 373 1.00 -8.45 -1.32
CA VAL A 373 1.55 -7.48 -2.28
C VAL A 373 2.74 -8.09 -3.03
N ASP A 374 3.63 -8.78 -2.31
CA ASP A 374 4.76 -9.48 -2.90
C ASP A 374 4.31 -10.55 -3.91
N LEU A 375 3.32 -11.36 -3.54
CA LEU A 375 2.74 -12.37 -4.43
C LEU A 375 2.15 -11.73 -5.69
N ARG A 376 1.39 -10.64 -5.54
CA ARG A 376 0.81 -9.91 -6.68
C ARG A 376 1.90 -9.39 -7.61
N LYS A 377 2.89 -8.65 -7.09
CA LYS A 377 4.02 -8.11 -7.88
C LYS A 377 4.76 -9.22 -8.64
N TYR A 378 4.92 -10.39 -8.04
CA TYR A 378 5.54 -11.53 -8.71
C TYR A 378 4.67 -12.10 -9.84
N LEU A 379 3.36 -12.24 -9.62
CA LEU A 379 2.44 -12.73 -10.65
C LEU A 379 2.37 -11.77 -11.84
N ASP A 380 2.33 -10.47 -11.58
CA ASP A 380 2.33 -9.43 -12.61
C ASP A 380 3.62 -9.50 -13.44
N PHE A 381 4.78 -9.59 -12.77
CA PHE A 381 6.08 -9.77 -13.44
C PHE A 381 6.14 -11.04 -14.31
N GLN A 382 5.57 -12.16 -13.84
CA GLN A 382 5.51 -13.39 -14.62
C GLN A 382 4.60 -13.27 -15.83
N ASP A 383 3.48 -12.55 -15.72
CA ASP A 383 2.56 -12.30 -16.83
C ASP A 383 3.20 -11.39 -17.89
N GLU A 384 3.86 -10.31 -17.47
CA GLU A 384 4.62 -9.44 -18.38
C GLU A 384 5.72 -10.22 -19.12
N LYS A 385 6.49 -11.04 -18.40
CA LYS A 385 7.52 -11.88 -19.02
C LYS A 385 6.94 -12.83 -20.07
N ARG A 386 5.77 -13.42 -19.81
CA ARG A 386 5.06 -14.30 -20.77
C ARG A 386 4.56 -13.52 -21.99
N LYS A 387 4.05 -12.30 -21.81
CA LYS A 387 3.62 -11.42 -22.90
C LYS A 387 4.80 -11.06 -23.81
N THR A 388 5.94 -10.68 -23.23
CA THR A 388 7.16 -10.37 -23.99
C THR A 388 7.66 -11.59 -24.77
N GLN A 389 7.75 -12.77 -24.13
CA GLN A 389 8.16 -14.00 -24.82
C GLN A 389 7.21 -14.40 -25.96
N ARG A 390 5.89 -14.17 -25.80
CA ARG A 390 4.92 -14.40 -26.88
C ARG A 390 5.13 -13.44 -28.05
N LYS A 391 5.38 -12.16 -27.76
CA LYS A 391 5.67 -11.14 -28.78
C LYS A 391 6.94 -11.49 -29.56
N GLU A 392 8.02 -11.85 -28.87
CA GLU A 392 9.28 -12.28 -29.49
C GLU A 392 9.11 -13.53 -30.37
N ARG A 393 8.30 -14.51 -29.92
CA ARG A 393 8.00 -15.71 -30.72
C ARG A 393 7.21 -15.38 -31.99
N LEU A 394 6.24 -14.47 -31.91
CA LEU A 394 5.47 -14.02 -33.08
C LEU A 394 6.35 -13.22 -34.05
N GLU A 395 7.22 -12.35 -33.55
CA GLU A 395 8.17 -11.61 -34.38
C GLU A 395 9.17 -12.54 -35.07
N ASN A 396 9.70 -13.55 -34.36
CA ASN A 396 10.60 -14.54 -34.94
C ASN A 396 9.91 -15.47 -35.95
N ALA A 397 8.65 -15.84 -35.71
CA ALA A 397 7.83 -16.59 -36.66
C ALA A 397 7.52 -15.79 -37.93
N ASN A 398 7.26 -14.48 -37.79
CA ASN A 398 7.05 -13.59 -38.92
C ASN A 398 8.34 -13.39 -39.73
N LYS A 399 9.48 -13.21 -39.07
CA LYS A 399 10.79 -13.12 -39.74
C LYS A 399 11.11 -14.36 -40.54
N THR A 400 10.97 -15.55 -39.95
CA THR A 400 11.21 -16.83 -40.65
C THR A 400 10.23 -17.08 -41.79
N SER A 401 8.98 -16.64 -41.66
CA SER A 401 8.00 -16.74 -42.75
C SER A 401 8.29 -15.75 -43.90
N ALA A 402 8.81 -14.57 -43.59
CA ALA A 402 9.28 -13.61 -44.58
C ALA A 402 10.50 -14.16 -45.35
N THR A 403 11.50 -14.72 -44.66
CA THR A 403 12.68 -15.31 -45.33
C THR A 403 12.31 -16.48 -46.23
N LYS A 404 11.37 -17.34 -45.80
CA LYS A 404 10.87 -18.44 -46.64
C LYS A 404 10.05 -17.97 -47.84
N ARG A 405 9.38 -16.82 -47.76
CA ARG A 405 8.71 -16.21 -48.92
C ARG A 405 9.73 -15.67 -49.92
N ASP A 406 10.78 -15.02 -49.44
CA ASP A 406 11.85 -14.50 -50.29
C ASP A 406 12.62 -15.64 -50.99
N GLU A 407 12.92 -16.73 -50.28
CA GLU A 407 13.53 -17.93 -50.89
C GLU A 407 12.62 -18.58 -51.95
N ASN A 408 11.32 -18.70 -51.67
CA ASN A 408 10.36 -19.25 -52.64
C ASN A 408 10.13 -18.33 -53.85
N ASN A 409 10.18 -17.01 -53.67
CA ASN A 409 10.08 -16.05 -54.77
C ASN A 409 11.36 -16.08 -55.62
N SER A 410 12.53 -16.15 -55.01
CA SER A 410 13.81 -16.34 -55.71
C SER A 410 13.82 -17.62 -56.55
N LEU A 411 13.31 -18.73 -56.01
CA LEU A 411 13.22 -20.01 -56.75
C LEU A 411 12.18 -19.97 -57.89
N LYS A 412 11.07 -19.26 -57.70
CA LYS A 412 10.09 -19.04 -58.77
C LYS A 412 10.65 -18.16 -59.89
N GLU A 413 11.40 -17.11 -59.58
CA GLU A 413 12.06 -16.28 -60.60
C GLU A 413 13.11 -17.07 -61.38
N GLU A 414 13.83 -18.00 -60.75
CA GLU A 414 14.80 -18.87 -61.43
C GLU A 414 14.13 -19.89 -62.37
N ILE A 415 12.98 -20.45 -61.96
CA ILE A 415 12.22 -21.42 -62.76
C ILE A 415 11.46 -20.74 -63.91
N PHE A 416 10.81 -19.60 -63.67
CA PHE A 416 10.10 -18.86 -64.73
C PHE A 416 11.01 -17.99 -65.60
N GLY A 417 12.19 -17.59 -65.11
CA GLY A 417 13.19 -16.84 -65.87
C GLY A 417 13.85 -17.65 -67.00
N ARG A 418 13.89 -18.98 -66.89
CA ARG A 418 14.36 -19.87 -67.97
C ARG A 418 13.30 -20.19 -69.01
N VAL A 419 12.01 -20.19 -68.65
CA VAL A 419 10.91 -20.44 -69.61
C VAL A 419 10.50 -19.14 -70.33
N GLY A 420 10.57 -17.98 -69.68
CA GLY A 420 10.22 -16.69 -70.27
C GLY A 420 11.26 -16.12 -71.27
N LYS A 421 12.52 -16.57 -71.20
CA LYS A 421 13.58 -16.14 -72.15
C LYS A 421 13.55 -16.86 -73.49
N SER A 422 12.71 -17.88 -73.68
CA SER A 422 12.60 -18.60 -74.94
C SER A 422 11.37 -18.21 -75.80
N VAL A 423 10.48 -17.33 -75.31
CA VAL A 423 9.27 -16.89 -76.04
C VAL A 423 9.26 -15.37 -76.28
N ARG A 424 10.14 -14.60 -75.64
CA ARG A 424 10.20 -13.13 -75.76
C ARG A 424 11.32 -12.65 -76.69
N ASN A 425 11.50 -13.34 -77.82
CA ASN A 425 12.43 -12.96 -78.89
C ASN A 425 11.73 -12.81 -80.27
N TYR A 426 10.41 -12.68 -80.30
CA TYR A 426 9.68 -12.63 -81.58
C TYR A 426 8.66 -11.51 -81.76
N PHE A 427 8.49 -10.60 -80.79
CA PHE A 427 7.59 -9.46 -81.00
C PHE A 427 8.11 -8.19 -80.35
N LEU A 428 8.38 -7.22 -81.22
CA LEU A 428 8.40 -5.77 -81.05
C LEU A 428 9.70 -5.08 -80.61
N GLU A 429 10.38 -4.60 -81.65
CA GLU A 429 11.08 -3.32 -81.75
C GLU A 429 10.22 -2.12 -81.30
N GLU A 430 10.95 -1.13 -80.76
CA GLU A 430 10.70 0.31 -80.70
C GLU A 430 9.37 0.83 -80.12
N VAL A 431 9.48 1.63 -79.04
CA VAL A 431 9.31 3.10 -79.07
C VAL A 431 9.53 3.62 -77.65
N GLU A 432 10.42 4.60 -77.52
CA GLU A 432 10.60 5.44 -76.33
C GLU A 432 9.29 6.15 -75.97
N THR A 433 8.93 6.22 -74.69
CA THR A 433 8.39 7.46 -74.10
C THR A 433 8.35 7.37 -72.59
N ASP A 434 8.96 8.38 -71.97
CA ASP A 434 8.90 8.69 -70.55
C ASP A 434 7.46 8.73 -70.02
N ASN A 435 7.24 8.07 -68.88
CA ASN A 435 6.28 8.49 -67.85
C ASN A 435 6.43 7.61 -66.61
N GLU A 436 7.46 7.90 -65.81
CA GLU A 436 7.77 7.19 -64.58
C GLU A 436 7.54 8.08 -63.35
N ILE A 437 6.30 8.55 -63.14
CA ILE A 437 5.89 9.18 -61.87
C ILE A 437 4.43 8.81 -61.56
N ASN A 438 4.21 7.70 -60.81
CA ASN A 438 3.14 7.52 -59.80
C ASN A 438 2.80 6.06 -59.39
N ASN A 439 3.49 5.01 -59.85
CA ASN A 439 3.11 3.63 -59.46
C ASN A 439 3.58 3.19 -58.06
N ASN A 440 4.63 3.80 -57.49
CA ASN A 440 5.15 3.36 -56.19
C ASN A 440 4.27 3.79 -54.99
N GLN A 441 3.47 4.85 -55.13
CA GLN A 441 2.56 5.28 -54.06
C GLN A 441 1.26 4.45 -54.02
N THR A 442 0.74 4.03 -55.17
CA THR A 442 -0.48 3.20 -55.24
C THR A 442 -0.22 1.76 -54.81
N GLU A 443 0.97 1.22 -55.08
CA GLU A 443 1.38 -0.11 -54.58
C GLU A 443 1.61 -0.12 -53.07
N SER A 444 2.17 0.95 -52.50
CA SER A 444 2.33 1.10 -51.04
C SER A 444 0.98 1.24 -50.32
N LEU A 445 -0.01 1.90 -50.93
CA LEU A 445 -1.35 1.99 -50.35
C LEU A 445 -2.11 0.67 -50.48
N ASN A 446 -1.98 -0.04 -51.60
CA ASN A 446 -2.60 -1.35 -51.80
C ASN A 446 -2.01 -2.44 -50.88
N SER A 447 -0.71 -2.39 -50.59
CA SER A 447 -0.09 -3.32 -49.63
C SER A 447 -0.59 -3.06 -48.21
N THR A 448 -0.70 -1.78 -47.81
CA THR A 448 -1.26 -1.39 -46.51
C THR A 448 -2.73 -1.78 -46.38
N LEU A 449 -3.52 -1.62 -47.45
CA LEU A 449 -4.94 -1.97 -47.47
C LEU A 449 -5.14 -3.49 -47.35
N ARG A 450 -4.35 -4.29 -48.07
CA ARG A 450 -4.37 -5.76 -47.96
C ARG A 450 -3.95 -6.23 -46.57
N GLN A 451 -2.92 -5.62 -45.99
CA GLN A 451 -2.47 -5.95 -44.64
C GLN A 451 -3.54 -5.63 -43.58
N THR A 452 -4.31 -4.55 -43.81
CA THR A 452 -5.45 -4.18 -42.96
C THR A 452 -6.61 -5.16 -43.13
N GLN A 453 -6.90 -5.58 -44.37
CA GLN A 453 -7.94 -6.57 -44.67
C GLN A 453 -7.63 -7.94 -44.06
N ASP A 454 -6.38 -8.41 -44.16
CA ASP A 454 -5.94 -9.66 -43.55
C ASP A 454 -6.05 -9.59 -42.01
N ALA A 455 -5.66 -8.47 -41.40
CA ALA A 455 -5.81 -8.24 -39.97
C ALA A 455 -7.28 -8.24 -39.51
N PHE A 456 -8.20 -7.74 -40.35
CA PHE A 456 -9.64 -7.80 -40.10
C PHE A 456 -10.19 -9.22 -40.19
N HIS A 457 -9.79 -10.01 -41.20
CA HIS A 457 -10.17 -11.42 -41.31
C HIS A 457 -9.65 -12.24 -40.13
N GLU A 458 -8.37 -12.07 -39.74
CA GLU A 458 -7.80 -12.76 -38.60
C GLU A 458 -8.51 -12.38 -37.28
N ARG A 459 -8.92 -11.11 -37.13
CA ARG A 459 -9.72 -10.68 -35.98
C ARG A 459 -11.12 -11.30 -36.00
N GLY A 460 -11.74 -11.42 -37.17
CA GLY A 460 -13.01 -12.12 -37.36
C GLY A 460 -12.95 -13.58 -36.94
N ASP A 461 -11.92 -14.31 -37.40
CA ASP A 461 -11.71 -15.72 -37.04
C ASP A 461 -11.44 -15.91 -35.54
N LYS A 462 -10.67 -14.99 -34.93
CA LYS A 462 -10.47 -14.97 -33.47
C LYS A 462 -11.75 -14.71 -32.71
N LEU A 463 -12.64 -13.85 -33.21
CA LEU A 463 -13.94 -13.58 -32.60
C LEU A 463 -14.90 -14.78 -32.73
N ASN A 464 -14.89 -15.48 -33.87
CA ASN A 464 -15.66 -16.71 -34.05
C ASN A 464 -15.19 -17.82 -33.09
N ASN A 465 -13.88 -18.00 -32.94
CA ASN A 465 -13.30 -18.95 -31.97
C ASN A 465 -13.62 -18.56 -30.52
N LEU A 466 -13.66 -17.26 -30.22
CA LEU A 466 -14.10 -16.74 -28.91
C LEU A 466 -15.58 -17.04 -28.66
N SER A 467 -16.44 -16.87 -29.66
CA SER A 467 -17.87 -17.21 -29.56
C SER A 467 -18.08 -18.69 -29.25
N GLU A 468 -17.35 -19.59 -29.92
CA GLU A 468 -17.40 -21.03 -29.63
C GLU A 468 -16.94 -21.35 -28.20
N LYS A 469 -15.85 -20.72 -27.73
CA LYS A 469 -15.36 -20.89 -26.36
C LYS A 469 -16.33 -20.33 -25.31
N THR A 470 -16.99 -19.21 -25.60
CA THR A 470 -18.02 -18.64 -24.73
C THR A 470 -19.24 -19.56 -24.64
N ASN A 471 -19.65 -20.18 -25.75
CA ASN A 471 -20.72 -21.17 -25.75
C ASN A 471 -20.33 -22.42 -24.95
N ALA A 472 -19.13 -22.97 -25.18
CA ALA A 472 -18.63 -24.11 -24.40
C ALA A 472 -18.54 -23.80 -22.88
N LEU A 473 -18.16 -22.57 -22.51
CA LEU A 473 -18.10 -22.14 -21.12
C LEU A 473 -19.50 -21.94 -20.51
N LYS A 474 -20.47 -21.50 -21.31
CA LYS A 474 -21.88 -21.42 -20.92
C LYS A 474 -22.45 -22.81 -20.66
N ASP A 475 -22.19 -23.77 -21.55
CA ASP A 475 -22.66 -25.16 -21.41
C ASP A 475 -22.04 -25.83 -20.18
N ALA A 476 -20.72 -25.65 -19.97
CA ALA A 476 -20.05 -26.14 -18.76
C ALA A 476 -20.63 -25.50 -17.48
N SER A 477 -20.98 -24.21 -17.52
CA SER A 477 -21.58 -23.52 -16.38
C SER A 477 -23.00 -24.04 -16.08
N THR A 478 -23.78 -24.38 -17.11
CA THR A 478 -25.10 -25.00 -16.92
C THR A 478 -24.99 -26.41 -16.34
N ASP A 479 -24.00 -27.20 -16.76
CA ASP A 479 -23.75 -28.53 -16.19
C ASP A 479 -23.32 -28.46 -14.72
N PHE A 480 -22.45 -27.49 -14.37
CA PHE A 480 -22.08 -27.24 -12.99
C PHE A 480 -23.30 -26.85 -12.13
N ALA A 481 -24.17 -25.99 -12.64
CA ALA A 481 -25.39 -25.60 -11.93
C ALA A 481 -26.34 -26.80 -11.71
N LYS A 482 -26.46 -27.69 -12.70
CA LYS A 482 -27.26 -28.91 -12.59
C LYS A 482 -26.68 -29.88 -11.56
N MET A 483 -25.38 -30.15 -11.60
CA MET A 483 -24.70 -30.99 -10.60
C MET A 483 -24.83 -30.43 -9.17
N ALA A 484 -24.69 -29.12 -9.01
CA ALA A 484 -24.87 -28.48 -7.71
C ALA A 484 -26.31 -28.63 -7.18
N LYS A 485 -27.30 -28.59 -8.06
CA LYS A 485 -28.71 -28.82 -7.71
C LYS A 485 -28.96 -30.27 -7.28
N GLU A 486 -28.46 -31.25 -8.04
CA GLU A 486 -28.57 -32.68 -7.72
C GLU A 486 -27.90 -33.02 -6.38
N LEU A 487 -26.71 -32.45 -6.11
CA LEU A 487 -26.03 -32.58 -4.82
C LEU A 487 -26.85 -32.02 -3.65
N ASN A 488 -27.52 -30.89 -3.84
CA ASN A 488 -28.37 -30.28 -2.82
C ASN A 488 -29.64 -31.12 -2.58
N GLU A 489 -30.24 -31.68 -3.63
CA GLU A 489 -31.39 -32.59 -3.52
C GLU A 489 -31.02 -33.90 -2.81
N GLN A 490 -29.84 -34.47 -3.08
CA GLN A 490 -29.33 -35.64 -2.35
C GLN A 490 -29.08 -35.36 -0.87
N GLN A 491 -28.59 -34.16 -0.53
CA GLN A 491 -28.38 -33.76 0.86
C GLN A 491 -29.68 -33.49 1.63
N GLN A 492 -30.75 -33.08 0.94
CA GLN A 492 -32.05 -32.84 1.56
C GLN A 492 -32.92 -34.11 1.66
N GLY A 493 -32.70 -35.11 0.80
CA GLY A 493 -33.44 -36.38 0.81
C GLY A 493 -32.92 -37.44 1.79
N GLY A 494 -31.76 -37.23 2.42
CA GLY A 494 -31.08 -38.19 3.29
C GLY A 494 -31.23 -37.87 4.78
N PHE A 495 -32.45 -37.74 5.31
CA PHE A 495 -32.68 -37.61 6.75
C PHE A 495 -34.00 -38.27 7.16
N PHE A 496 -34.03 -39.60 7.17
CA PHE A 496 -34.87 -40.42 8.05
C PHE A 496 -34.25 -41.81 8.17
N TRP A 497 -33.40 -41.98 9.19
CA TRP A 497 -33.24 -43.20 10.00
C TRP A 497 -32.75 -42.77 11.38
#